data_AF-A0A6C0JJU1-F1
#
_entry.id   AF-A0A6C0JJU1-F1
#
_cell.length_a   1.000
_cell.length_b   1.000
_cell.length_c   1.000
_cell.angle_alpha   90.00
_cell.angle_beta   90.00
_cell.angle_gamma   90.00
#
_symmetry.space_group_name_H-M   'P 1'
#
loop_
_entity.id
_entity.type
_entity.pdbx_description
1 polymer ?
#
loop_
_entity_poly.entity_id
_entity_poly.type
_entity_poly.pdbx_seq_one_letter_code
_entity_poly.pdbx_strand_id
1 'polypeptide(L)'
;MKQVYIIILAITFLVLIASYYVVFNVLQPFNSYINHPFWFGMPSNIVKIIVVFQILGLIGIILFSSIIFNHPKTGILKTNLFIILLIFLISSIIWPFATYYNYSIISICSIHITSICSILLLAGTIQNTHFKWNHVLGALLLCIVTVLCDSVLWNTNYIYNYLPKNKLTTIFTGGRTC
;
A
#
# COMPACT_ATOMS: atom_id res chain seq x y z
N MET A 1 23.85 14.42 2.52
CA MET A 1 22.75 13.99 1.63
C MET A 1 22.12 12.65 2.04
N LYS A 2 22.87 11.53 2.17
CA LYS A 2 22.29 10.22 2.55
C LYS A 2 21.49 10.22 3.87
N GLN A 3 21.97 10.90 4.91
CA GLN A 3 21.27 11.00 6.20
C GLN A 3 19.92 11.73 6.08
N VAL A 4 19.84 12.77 5.25
CA VAL A 4 18.59 13.51 5.02
C VAL A 4 17.53 12.61 4.41
N TYR A 5 17.89 11.79 3.42
CA TYR A 5 16.95 10.84 2.83
C TYR A 5 16.46 9.77 3.81
N ILE A 6 17.34 9.29 4.70
CA ILE A 6 16.96 8.32 5.74
C ILE A 6 15.94 8.94 6.70
N ILE A 7 16.18 10.18 7.13
CA ILE A 7 15.25 10.91 8.00
C ILE A 7 13.90 11.11 7.31
N ILE A 8 13.91 11.55 6.05
CA ILE A 8 12.68 11.71 5.25
C ILE A 8 11.92 10.39 5.18
N LEU A 9 12.59 9.28 4.82
CA LEU A 9 11.94 7.97 4.73
C LEU A 9 11.38 7.50 6.08
N ALA A 10 12.10 7.71 7.17
CA ALA A 10 11.63 7.35 8.50
C ALA A 10 10.38 8.16 8.89
N ILE A 11 10.39 9.47 8.65
CA ILE A 11 9.23 10.34 8.89
C ILE A 11 8.05 9.90 8.01
N THR A 12 8.25 9.70 6.71
CA THR A 12 7.17 9.30 5.80
C THR A 12 6.63 7.90 6.16
N PHE A 13 7.46 7.00 6.67
CA PHE A 13 7.00 5.70 7.17
C PHE A 13 6.14 5.83 8.44
N LEU A 14 6.50 6.73 9.36
CA LEU A 14 5.65 7.05 10.51
C LEU A 14 4.33 7.67 10.06
N VAL A 15 4.35 8.55 9.06
CA VAL A 15 3.14 9.13 8.46
C VAL A 15 2.27 8.06 7.81
N LEU A 16 2.85 7.04 7.17
CA LEU A 16 2.11 5.90 6.63
C LEU A 16 1.38 5.12 7.73
N ILE A 17 2.04 4.82 8.85
CA ILE A 17 1.37 4.13 9.96
C ILE A 17 0.25 5.03 10.54
N ALA A 18 0.55 6.32 10.71
CA ALA A 18 -0.41 7.29 11.22
C ALA A 18 -1.62 7.45 10.29
N SER A 19 -1.46 7.41 8.97
CA SER A 19 -2.58 7.55 8.01
C SER A 19 -3.58 6.43 8.16
N TYR A 20 -3.13 5.18 8.26
CA TYR A 20 -4.00 4.03 8.51
C TYR A 20 -4.68 4.14 9.88
N TYR A 21 -3.94 4.52 10.92
CA TYR A 21 -4.53 4.71 12.24
C TYR A 21 -5.63 5.77 12.24
N VAL A 22 -5.37 6.94 11.64
CA VAL A 22 -6.34 8.04 11.54
C VAL A 22 -7.57 7.61 10.75
N VAL A 23 -7.39 7.01 9.57
CA VAL A 23 -8.49 6.63 8.71
C VAL A 23 -9.36 5.53 9.32
N PHE A 24 -8.75 4.47 9.87
CA PHE A 24 -9.48 3.30 10.35
C PHE A 24 -9.94 3.39 11.82
N ASN A 25 -9.36 4.26 12.65
CA ASN A 25 -9.73 4.36 14.07
C ASN A 25 -10.23 5.74 14.49
N VAL A 26 -9.73 6.83 13.90
CA VAL A 26 -10.13 8.20 14.31
C VAL A 26 -11.32 8.69 13.51
N LEU A 27 -11.27 8.58 12.18
CA LEU A 27 -12.32 9.08 11.29
C LEU A 27 -13.54 8.16 11.22
N GLN A 28 -13.35 6.85 11.40
CA GLN A 28 -14.43 5.88 11.54
C GLN A 28 -14.25 5.03 12.80
N PRO A 29 -14.57 5.58 14.00
CA PRO A 29 -14.34 4.90 15.27
C PRO A 29 -15.27 3.71 15.53
N PHE A 30 -16.04 3.27 14.54
CA PHE A 30 -16.99 2.17 14.65
C PHE A 30 -16.49 0.97 13.85
N ASN A 31 -16.36 -0.17 14.54
CA ASN A 31 -15.85 -1.47 14.10
C ASN A 31 -14.33 -1.67 14.26
N SER A 32 -13.96 -2.88 14.69
CA SER A 32 -12.57 -3.37 14.64
C SER A 32 -12.03 -3.34 13.21
N TYR A 33 -10.71 -3.18 13.01
CA TYR A 33 -10.06 -3.21 11.69
C TYR A 33 -10.57 -4.36 10.80
N ILE A 34 -10.75 -5.57 11.36
CA ILE A 34 -11.21 -6.77 10.63
C ILE A 34 -12.63 -6.63 10.07
N ASN A 35 -13.50 -5.87 10.74
CA ASN A 35 -14.90 -5.69 10.38
C ASN A 35 -15.17 -4.30 9.79
N HIS A 36 -14.11 -3.57 9.42
CA HIS A 36 -14.22 -2.21 8.92
C HIS A 36 -14.98 -2.18 7.57
N PRO A 37 -15.85 -1.20 7.31
CA PRO A 37 -16.62 -1.11 6.06
C PRO A 37 -15.75 -0.98 4.81
N PHE A 38 -14.47 -0.59 4.94
CA PHE A 38 -13.51 -0.54 3.83
C PHE A 38 -13.04 -1.90 3.33
N TRP A 39 -13.51 -2.98 3.94
CA TRP A 39 -13.43 -4.32 3.37
C TRP A 39 -14.61 -4.65 2.43
N PHE A 40 -15.55 -3.72 2.24
CA PHE A 40 -16.69 -3.82 1.31
C PHE A 40 -17.43 -5.17 1.36
N GLY A 41 -17.63 -5.69 2.58
CA GLY A 41 -18.33 -6.97 2.80
C GLY A 41 -17.48 -8.22 2.61
N MET A 42 -16.16 -8.09 2.51
CA MET A 42 -15.25 -9.24 2.47
C MET A 42 -15.38 -10.08 3.76
N PRO A 43 -15.45 -11.42 3.65
CA PRO A 43 -15.51 -12.30 4.82
C PRO A 43 -14.36 -12.06 5.79
N SER A 44 -14.68 -11.96 7.09
CA SER A 44 -13.69 -11.66 8.14
C SER A 44 -12.54 -12.66 8.21
N ASN A 45 -12.74 -13.92 7.81
CA ASN A 45 -11.68 -14.93 7.71
C ASN A 45 -10.64 -14.57 6.64
N ILE A 46 -11.07 -14.01 5.50
CA ILE A 46 -10.16 -13.54 4.45
C ILE A 46 -9.40 -12.31 4.93
N VAL A 47 -10.11 -11.36 5.56
CA VAL A 47 -9.49 -10.15 6.13
C VAL A 47 -8.43 -10.49 7.17
N LYS A 48 -8.67 -11.48 8.04
CA LYS A 48 -7.66 -11.98 9.00
C LYS A 48 -6.40 -12.50 8.30
N ILE A 49 -6.54 -13.23 7.20
CA ILE A 49 -5.40 -13.71 6.40
C ILE A 49 -4.63 -12.53 5.80
N ILE A 50 -5.33 -11.51 5.28
CA ILE A 50 -4.71 -10.27 4.78
C ILE A 50 -3.93 -9.58 5.89
N VAL A 51 -4.49 -9.45 7.10
CA VAL A 51 -3.79 -8.86 8.25
C VAL A 51 -2.50 -9.61 8.57
N VAL A 52 -2.52 -10.94 8.54
CA VAL A 52 -1.29 -11.75 8.73
C VAL A 52 -0.26 -11.43 7.64
N PHE A 53 -0.68 -11.35 6.37
CA PHE A 53 0.22 -10.94 5.30
C PHE A 53 0.73 -9.51 5.47
N GLN A 54 -0.10 -8.56 5.91
CA GLN A 54 0.32 -7.19 6.19
C GLN A 54 1.38 -7.12 7.29
N ILE A 55 1.27 -7.93 8.36
CA ILE A 55 2.32 -8.06 9.39
C ILE A 55 3.60 -8.62 8.76
N LEU A 56 3.51 -9.63 7.90
CA LEU A 56 4.67 -10.15 7.17
C LEU A 56 5.27 -9.11 6.22
N GLY A 57 4.46 -8.28 5.57
CA GLY A 57 4.91 -7.17 4.73
C GLY A 57 5.62 -6.09 5.54
N LEU A 58 5.16 -5.79 6.76
CA LEU A 58 5.82 -4.89 7.70
C LEU A 58 7.22 -5.42 8.07
N ILE A 59 7.32 -6.70 8.42
CA ILE A 59 8.61 -7.37 8.64
C ILE A 59 9.46 -7.30 7.37
N GLY A 60 8.85 -7.48 6.20
CA GLY A 60 9.51 -7.39 4.90
C GLY A 60 10.14 -6.01 4.66
N ILE A 61 9.44 -4.92 4.98
CA ILE A 61 9.98 -3.56 4.91
C ILE A 61 11.17 -3.39 5.86
N ILE A 62 11.08 -3.92 7.08
CA ILE A 62 12.19 -3.84 8.06
C ILE A 62 13.43 -4.57 7.50
N LEU A 63 13.28 -5.78 6.98
CA LEU A 63 14.37 -6.53 6.36
C LEU A 63 14.97 -5.78 5.15
N PHE A 64 14.10 -5.21 4.32
CA PHE A 64 14.48 -4.43 3.15
C PHE A 64 15.21 -3.13 3.50
N SER A 65 14.81 -2.45 4.58
CA SER A 65 15.32 -1.11 4.97
C SER A 65 16.84 -1.02 5.07
N SER A 66 17.51 -2.13 5.40
CA SER A 66 18.96 -2.21 5.47
C SER A 66 19.68 -1.99 4.11
N ILE A 67 18.95 -2.06 2.98
CA ILE A 67 19.45 -1.71 1.65
C ILE A 67 19.75 -0.21 1.51
N ILE A 68 19.10 0.64 2.32
CA ILE A 68 19.32 2.09 2.29
C ILE A 68 20.73 2.44 2.78
N PHE A 69 21.24 1.70 3.77
CA PHE A 69 22.61 1.83 4.25
C PHE A 69 23.62 1.20 3.27
N ASN A 70 23.23 0.11 2.63
CA ASN A 70 24.03 -0.60 1.64
C ASN A 70 23.57 -0.27 0.21
N HIS A 71 23.64 1.02 -0.13
CA HIS A 71 23.11 1.55 -1.38
C HIS A 71 23.49 0.67 -2.59
N PRO A 72 22.53 0.25 -3.44
CA PRO A 72 22.80 -0.57 -4.62
C PRO A 72 23.84 0.08 -5.53
N LYS A 73 24.76 -0.73 -6.06
CA LYS A 73 25.85 -0.24 -6.94
C LYS A 73 25.54 -0.40 -8.43
N THR A 74 24.59 -1.27 -8.77
CA THR A 74 24.14 -1.58 -10.13
C THR A 74 22.61 -1.69 -10.19
N GLY A 75 22.05 -1.76 -11.40
CA GLY A 75 20.62 -1.93 -11.63
C GLY A 75 19.80 -0.66 -11.41
N ILE A 76 18.48 -0.79 -11.53
CA ILE A 76 17.53 0.34 -11.49
C ILE A 76 17.55 1.11 -10.15
N LEU A 77 17.90 0.44 -9.04
CA LEU A 77 17.94 1.07 -7.73
C LEU A 77 19.20 1.93 -7.49
N LYS A 78 20.22 1.83 -8.35
CA LYS A 78 21.48 2.59 -8.19
C LYS A 78 21.25 4.11 -8.17
N THR A 79 20.33 4.61 -8.97
CA THR A 79 20.02 6.05 -9.01
C THR A 79 18.64 6.35 -8.45
N ASN A 80 17.72 5.40 -8.50
CA ASN A 80 16.30 5.67 -8.31
C ASN A 80 15.74 5.12 -6.98
N LEU A 81 16.54 4.48 -6.12
CA LEU A 81 16.05 3.86 -4.87
C LEU A 81 15.20 4.82 -4.04
N PHE A 82 15.71 6.02 -3.77
CA PHE A 82 15.01 7.00 -2.94
C PHE A 82 13.73 7.53 -3.59
N ILE A 83 13.75 7.75 -4.91
CA ILE A 83 12.59 8.22 -5.65
C ILE A 83 11.50 7.15 -5.64
N ILE A 84 11.85 5.89 -5.91
CA ILE A 84 10.92 4.76 -5.90
C ILE A 84 10.31 4.59 -4.50
N LEU A 85 11.13 4.65 -3.44
CA LEU A 85 10.65 4.56 -2.06
C LEU A 85 9.73 5.73 -1.69
N LEU A 86 10.05 6.95 -2.11
CA LEU A 86 9.23 8.11 -1.84
C LEU A 86 7.87 8.02 -2.53
N ILE A 87 7.85 7.66 -3.82
CA ILE A 87 6.61 7.44 -4.59
C ILE A 87 5.79 6.31 -3.97
N PHE A 88 6.46 5.20 -3.59
CA PHE A 88 5.83 4.09 -2.88
C PHE A 88 5.12 4.56 -1.60
N LEU A 89 5.81 5.33 -0.75
CA LEU A 89 5.26 5.78 0.53
C LEU A 89 4.14 6.80 0.35
N ILE A 90 4.32 7.80 -0.51
CA ILE A 90 3.29 8.82 -0.79
C ILE A 90 2.03 8.14 -1.33
N SER A 91 2.17 7.23 -2.29
CA SER A 91 1.04 6.49 -2.82
C SER A 91 0.39 5.60 -1.75
N SER A 92 1.18 4.92 -0.93
CA SER A 92 0.63 4.11 0.18
C SER A 92 -0.13 4.95 1.22
N ILE A 93 0.20 6.24 1.39
CA ILE A 93 -0.52 7.17 2.26
C ILE A 93 -1.82 7.68 1.62
N ILE A 94 -1.81 7.94 0.30
CA ILE A 94 -2.95 8.54 -0.41
C ILE A 94 -4.16 7.61 -0.42
N TRP A 95 -3.97 6.31 -0.69
CA TRP A 95 -5.10 5.40 -0.92
C TRP A 95 -6.09 5.25 0.26
N PRO A 96 -5.70 5.16 1.56
CA PRO A 96 -6.68 5.06 2.65
C PRO A 96 -7.52 6.34 2.77
N PHE A 97 -6.90 7.52 2.60
CA PHE A 97 -7.65 8.78 2.59
C PHE A 97 -8.55 8.89 1.35
N ALA A 98 -8.06 8.52 0.17
CA ALA A 98 -8.87 8.51 -1.06
C ALA A 98 -10.08 7.56 -0.93
N THR A 99 -9.90 6.42 -0.26
CA THR A 99 -11.00 5.50 0.07
C THR A 99 -12.01 6.17 1.00
N TYR A 100 -11.55 6.82 2.07
CA TYR A 100 -12.42 7.53 3.02
C TYR A 100 -13.27 8.62 2.36
N TYR A 101 -12.67 9.43 1.48
CA TYR A 101 -13.38 10.49 0.74
C TYR A 101 -14.11 10.00 -0.52
N ASN A 102 -14.22 8.69 -0.74
CA ASN A 102 -14.89 8.08 -1.90
C ASN A 102 -14.30 8.47 -3.28
N TYR A 103 -13.01 8.84 -3.33
CA TYR A 103 -12.29 9.08 -4.58
C TYR A 103 -11.78 7.76 -5.19
N SER A 104 -12.70 6.97 -5.75
CA SER A 104 -12.47 5.62 -6.27
C SER A 104 -11.28 5.51 -7.22
N ILE A 105 -11.20 6.38 -8.23
CA ILE A 105 -10.14 6.35 -9.25
C ILE A 105 -8.78 6.63 -8.61
N ILE A 106 -8.71 7.63 -7.73
CA ILE A 106 -7.47 8.00 -7.05
C ILE A 106 -6.99 6.84 -6.17
N SER A 107 -7.90 6.20 -5.42
CA SER A 107 -7.56 5.04 -4.59
C SER A 107 -6.98 3.89 -5.41
N ILE A 108 -7.65 3.53 -6.52
CA ILE A 108 -7.22 2.43 -7.40
C ILE A 108 -5.86 2.75 -8.05
N CYS A 109 -5.71 3.94 -8.64
CA CYS A 109 -4.46 4.37 -9.26
C CYS A 109 -3.31 4.37 -8.24
N SER A 110 -3.59 4.85 -7.03
CA SER A 110 -2.61 4.89 -5.96
C SER A 110 -2.15 3.49 -5.53
N ILE A 111 -3.07 2.54 -5.36
CA ILE A 111 -2.71 1.15 -5.05
C ILE A 111 -1.84 0.55 -6.18
N HIS A 112 -2.18 0.79 -7.46
CA HIS A 112 -1.37 0.30 -8.57
C HIS A 112 0.02 0.92 -8.63
N ILE A 113 0.17 2.21 -8.35
CA ILE A 113 1.49 2.86 -8.24
C ILE A 113 2.31 2.20 -7.13
N THR A 114 1.70 1.94 -5.97
CA THR A 114 2.34 1.24 -4.85
C THR A 114 2.82 -0.15 -5.27
N SER A 115 1.99 -0.91 -5.97
CA SER A 115 2.31 -2.24 -6.52
C SER A 115 3.44 -2.18 -7.55
N ILE A 116 3.46 -1.19 -8.45
CA ILE A 116 4.55 -1.05 -9.43
C ILE A 116 5.86 -0.75 -8.72
N CYS A 117 5.85 0.18 -7.75
CA CYS A 117 7.04 0.50 -6.98
C CYS A 117 7.56 -0.71 -6.20
N SER A 118 6.71 -1.52 -5.56
CA SER A 118 7.16 -2.72 -4.85
C SER A 118 7.79 -3.76 -5.79
N ILE A 119 7.22 -3.96 -6.98
CA ILE A 119 7.82 -4.80 -8.03
C ILE A 119 9.19 -4.25 -8.47
N LEU A 120 9.32 -2.93 -8.66
CA LEU A 120 10.60 -2.32 -9.01
C LEU A 120 11.65 -2.47 -7.89
N LEU A 121 11.24 -2.40 -6.62
CA LEU A 121 12.12 -2.66 -5.49
C LEU A 121 12.61 -4.12 -5.50
N LEU A 122 11.72 -5.09 -5.76
CA LEU A 122 12.09 -6.50 -5.85
C LEU A 122 13.03 -6.77 -7.04
N ALA A 123 12.61 -6.38 -8.25
CA ALA A 123 13.39 -6.58 -9.47
C ALA A 123 14.77 -5.90 -9.38
N GLY A 124 14.78 -4.66 -8.88
CA GLY A 124 16.00 -3.90 -8.72
C GLY A 124 16.94 -4.43 -7.64
N THR A 125 16.43 -5.15 -6.65
CA THR A 125 17.25 -5.84 -5.65
C THR A 125 17.99 -7.02 -6.27
N ILE A 126 17.30 -7.80 -7.10
CA ILE A 126 17.87 -8.97 -7.78
C ILE A 126 18.94 -8.55 -8.81
N GLN A 127 18.77 -7.39 -9.45
CA GLN A 127 19.74 -6.85 -10.42
C GLN A 127 21.07 -6.36 -9.78
N ASN A 128 21.14 -6.23 -8.47
CA ASN A 128 22.35 -5.75 -7.80
C ASN A 128 23.41 -6.87 -7.77
N THR A 129 24.64 -6.58 -8.21
CA THR A 129 25.70 -7.62 -8.34
C THR A 129 26.05 -8.33 -7.04
N HIS A 130 25.87 -7.65 -5.89
CA HIS A 130 26.06 -8.23 -4.57
C HIS A 130 24.80 -8.03 -3.72
N PHE A 131 23.68 -8.63 -4.15
CA PHE A 131 22.44 -8.59 -3.39
C PHE A 131 22.52 -9.51 -2.16
N LYS A 132 21.78 -9.13 -1.11
CA LYS A 132 21.60 -9.99 0.07
C LYS A 132 20.21 -10.61 0.01
N TRP A 133 20.10 -11.90 0.35
CA TRP A 133 18.83 -12.63 0.30
C TRP A 133 17.76 -12.07 1.23
N ASN A 134 18.15 -11.47 2.35
CA ASN A 134 17.21 -10.80 3.25
C ASN A 134 16.52 -9.60 2.58
N HIS A 135 17.19 -8.87 1.69
CA HIS A 135 16.58 -7.78 0.91
C HIS A 135 15.58 -8.31 -0.10
N VAL A 136 15.92 -9.40 -0.79
CA VAL A 136 15.02 -10.06 -1.76
C VAL A 136 13.78 -10.59 -1.06
N LEU A 137 13.95 -11.31 0.06
CA LEU A 137 12.85 -11.80 0.87
C LEU A 137 11.98 -10.66 1.39
N GLY A 138 12.60 -9.58 1.87
CA GLY A 138 11.86 -8.40 2.34
C GLY A 138 11.01 -7.76 1.25
N ALA A 139 11.57 -7.54 0.06
CA ALA A 139 10.85 -7.01 -1.08
C ALA A 139 9.76 -7.97 -1.61
N LEU A 140 9.99 -9.29 -1.52
CA LEU A 140 9.00 -10.30 -1.91
C LEU A 140 7.79 -10.28 -0.96
N LEU A 141 8.01 -10.26 0.35
CA LEU A 141 6.93 -10.15 1.33
C LEU A 141 6.13 -8.86 1.14
N LEU A 142 6.80 -7.76 0.82
CA LEU A 142 6.15 -6.50 0.48
C LEU A 142 5.28 -6.62 -0.80
N CYS A 143 5.77 -7.32 -1.82
CA CYS A 143 5.01 -7.57 -3.05
C CYS A 143 3.76 -8.43 -2.79
N ILE A 144 3.85 -9.44 -1.93
CA ILE A 144 2.66 -10.26 -1.58
C ILE A 144 1.55 -9.38 -1.01
N VAL A 145 1.88 -8.43 -0.14
CA VAL A 145 0.87 -7.52 0.40
C VAL A 145 0.37 -6.55 -0.67
N THR A 146 1.28 -5.78 -1.26
CA THR A 146 0.91 -4.63 -2.11
C THR A 146 0.35 -5.04 -3.46
N VAL A 147 0.84 -6.14 -4.04
CA VAL A 147 0.37 -6.66 -5.34
C VAL A 147 -0.84 -7.56 -5.13
N LEU A 148 -0.70 -8.64 -4.35
CA LEU A 148 -1.76 -9.66 -4.25
C LEU A 148 -2.90 -9.21 -3.34
N CYS A 149 -2.61 -8.69 -2.15
CA CYS A 149 -3.67 -8.32 -1.20
C CYS A 149 -4.32 -6.99 -1.61
N ASP A 150 -3.54 -5.94 -1.79
CA ASP A 150 -4.08 -4.60 -2.05
C ASP A 150 -4.49 -4.44 -3.52
N SER A 151 -3.56 -4.65 -4.47
CA SER A 151 -3.82 -4.36 -5.89
C SER A 151 -4.73 -5.35 -6.59
N VAL A 152 -4.76 -6.63 -6.18
CA VAL A 152 -5.64 -7.63 -6.77
C VAL A 152 -6.87 -7.82 -5.89
N LEU A 153 -6.70 -8.36 -4.69
CA LEU A 153 -7.83 -8.84 -3.91
C LEU A 153 -8.73 -7.71 -3.39
N TRP A 154 -8.17 -6.64 -2.82
CA TRP A 154 -8.94 -5.50 -2.35
C TRP A 154 -9.61 -4.76 -3.52
N ASN A 155 -8.86 -4.47 -4.60
CA ASN A 155 -9.41 -3.80 -5.78
C ASN A 155 -10.51 -4.61 -6.48
N THR A 156 -10.36 -5.93 -6.66
CA THR A 156 -11.41 -6.77 -7.24
C THR A 156 -12.67 -6.74 -6.37
N ASN A 157 -12.52 -6.85 -5.06
CA ASN A 157 -13.64 -6.77 -4.14
C ASN A 157 -14.31 -5.39 -4.16
N TYR A 158 -13.53 -4.31 -4.24
CA TYR A 158 -14.03 -2.94 -4.39
C TYR A 158 -14.83 -2.76 -5.70
N ILE A 159 -14.27 -3.19 -6.83
CA ILE A 159 -14.90 -3.07 -8.15
C ILE A 159 -16.19 -3.90 -8.21
N TYR A 160 -16.19 -5.09 -7.64
CA TYR A 160 -17.35 -5.99 -7.71
C TYR A 160 -18.47 -5.56 -6.76
N ASN A 161 -18.15 -5.20 -5.51
CA ASN A 161 -19.16 -4.99 -4.47
C ASN A 161 -19.58 -3.53 -4.27
N TYR A 162 -18.73 -2.56 -4.62
CA TYR A 162 -18.96 -1.14 -4.29
C TYR A 162 -19.31 -0.28 -5.51
N LEU A 163 -18.53 -0.38 -6.60
CA LEU A 163 -18.72 0.41 -7.82
C LEU A 163 -20.11 0.27 -8.49
N PRO A 164 -20.71 -0.93 -8.61
CA PRO A 164 -22.02 -1.11 -9.24
C PRO A 164 -23.14 -0.51 -8.40
N LYS A 165 -23.04 -0.60 -7.06
CA LYS A 165 -24.05 -0.08 -6.14
C LYS A 165 -24.13 1.45 -6.21
N ASN A 166 -22.99 2.14 -6.34
CA ASN A 166 -22.95 3.61 -6.47
C ASN A 166 -23.34 4.13 -7.86
N LYS A 167 -23.13 3.35 -8.93
CA LYS A 167 -23.64 3.69 -10.27
C LYS A 167 -25.16 3.48 -10.38
N LEU A 168 -25.69 2.45 -9.73
CA LEU A 168 -27.13 2.20 -9.69
C LEU A 168 -27.85 3.29 -8.88
N THR A 169 -27.33 3.71 -7.72
CA THR A 169 -27.92 4.87 -7.02
C THR A 169 -27.89 6.13 -7.87
N THR A 170 -26.79 6.47 -8.55
CA THR A 170 -26.76 7.68 -9.39
C THR A 170 -27.66 7.63 -10.63
N ILE A 171 -27.94 6.44 -11.19
CA ILE A 171 -28.87 6.28 -12.32
C ILE A 171 -30.33 6.23 -11.86
N PHE A 172 -30.61 5.66 -10.67
CA PHE A 172 -31.97 5.58 -10.11
C PHE A 172 -32.36 6.79 -9.24
N THR A 173 -31.41 7.61 -8.80
CA THR A 173 -31.66 8.92 -8.15
C THR A 173 -31.39 10.07 -9.11
N GLY A 174 -31.74 9.90 -10.39
CA GLY A 174 -31.98 11.04 -11.27
C GLY A 174 -32.99 11.99 -10.61
N GLY A 175 -32.48 13.02 -9.93
CA GLY A 175 -33.28 14.04 -9.28
C GLY A 175 -33.49 13.86 -7.78
N ARG A 176 -33.18 14.94 -7.06
CA ARG A 176 -33.52 15.28 -5.67
C ARG A 176 -32.54 14.80 -4.59
N THR A 177 -31.52 15.63 -4.38
CA THR A 177 -31.07 15.98 -3.04
C THR A 177 -32.19 16.80 -2.37
N CYS A 178 -32.74 16.29 -1.27
CA CYS A 178 -33.31 17.11 -0.20
C CYS A 178 -32.26 17.24 0.90
#